data_AF-A0AA37UQL4-F1
#
_entry.id   AF-A0AA37UQL4-F1
#
_cell.length_a   1.000
_cell.length_b   1.000
_cell.length_c   1.000
_cell.angle_alpha   90.00
_cell.angle_beta   90.00
_cell.angle_gamma   90.00
#
_symmetry.space_group_name_H-M   'P 1'
#
loop_
_entity.id
_entity.type
_entity.pdbx_description
1 polymer ?
#
loop_
_entity_poly.entity_id
_entity_poly.type
_entity_poly.pdbx_seq_one_letter_code
_entity_poly.pdbx_strand_id
1 'polypeptide(L)'
;MPPGIDLNESKVNDIVGALGSTWALAGIAVTFRFLGRRLKRNDICVEDWLILISLIAYIVTLSTIKLSILLFYWRIFSARFSIKVLLWFLAGVNLMWALIVLSIAIFQCFPAQYFWMRYAPVPPSPDEFTCTIDPRIFFKANSIPSIVADAFIVILPMPYVWTLQMPRSQRIAVIGIFALGAL
;
A
#
# COMPACT_ATOMS: atom_id res chain seq x y z
N MET A 1 -21.18 -10.76 48.66
CA MET A 1 -21.22 -9.73 47.60
C MET A 1 -21.00 -8.39 48.30
N PRO A 2 -19.92 -7.63 48.03
CA PRO A 2 -19.66 -6.41 48.79
C PRO A 2 -20.63 -5.31 48.31
N PRO A 3 -21.31 -4.59 49.23
CA PRO A 3 -22.18 -3.47 48.89
C PRO A 3 -21.33 -2.20 48.67
N GLY A 4 -21.65 -1.43 47.63
CA GLY A 4 -21.09 -0.07 47.44
C GLY A 4 -20.26 0.19 46.18
N ILE A 5 -20.39 -0.58 45.10
CA ILE A 5 -19.79 -0.19 43.81
C ILE A 5 -20.88 0.42 42.92
N ASP A 6 -20.98 1.75 42.96
CA ASP A 6 -21.78 2.54 42.02
C ASP A 6 -21.11 2.55 40.63
N LEU A 7 -21.49 1.57 39.80
CA LEU A 7 -20.96 1.37 38.44
C LEU A 7 -21.41 2.45 37.44
N ASN A 8 -22.34 3.32 37.82
CA ASN A 8 -22.91 4.35 36.95
C ASN A 8 -22.05 5.62 36.92
N GLU A 9 -21.31 5.92 37.99
CA GLU A 9 -20.53 7.18 38.10
C GLU A 9 -19.12 7.06 37.47
N SER A 10 -18.53 5.86 37.44
CA SER A 10 -17.19 5.66 36.86
C SER A 10 -17.20 5.46 35.33
N LYS A 11 -18.22 4.80 34.76
CA LYS A 11 -18.20 4.41 33.33
C LYS A 11 -18.79 5.45 32.39
N VAL A 12 -19.75 6.24 32.86
CA VAL A 12 -20.44 7.23 32.00
C VAL A 12 -19.48 8.34 31.57
N ASN A 13 -18.64 8.83 32.48
CA ASN A 13 -17.67 9.88 32.17
C ASN A 13 -16.59 9.42 31.17
N ASP A 14 -16.10 8.19 31.29
CA ASP A 14 -15.14 7.60 30.35
C ASP A 14 -15.75 7.36 28.96
N ILE A 15 -17.00 6.89 28.90
CA ILE A 15 -17.73 6.67 27.63
C ILE A 15 -18.05 8.00 26.95
N VAL A 16 -18.47 9.02 27.71
CA VAL A 16 -18.75 10.36 27.20
C VAL A 16 -17.45 11.01 26.68
N GLY A 17 -16.31 10.81 27.35
CA GLY A 17 -15.01 11.26 26.88
C GLY A 17 -14.55 10.56 25.59
N ALA A 18 -14.73 9.24 25.51
CA ALA A 18 -14.44 8.46 24.30
C ALA A 18 -15.33 8.83 23.13
N LEU A 19 -16.63 9.07 23.37
CA LEU A 19 -17.55 9.55 22.34
C LEU A 19 -17.18 10.97 21.91
N GLY A 20 -16.96 11.89 22.84
CA GLY A 20 -16.60 13.28 22.55
C GLY A 20 -15.34 13.40 21.70
N SER A 21 -14.29 12.64 22.05
CA SER A 21 -13.05 12.58 21.26
C SER A 21 -13.28 12.00 19.86
N THR A 22 -14.10 10.95 19.74
CA THR A 22 -14.42 10.34 18.44
C THR A 22 -15.22 11.30 17.54
N TRP A 23 -16.22 12.00 18.09
CA TRP A 23 -17.01 13.00 17.37
C TRP A 23 -16.17 14.21 16.96
N ALA A 24 -15.23 14.64 17.80
CA ALA A 24 -14.31 15.72 17.48
C ALA A 24 -13.38 15.35 16.32
N LEU A 25 -12.79 14.15 16.34
CA LEU A 25 -11.95 13.65 15.24
C LEU A 25 -12.73 13.51 13.94
N ALA A 26 -13.96 12.98 13.99
CA ALA A 26 -14.83 12.88 12.82
C ALA A 26 -15.19 14.27 12.26
N GLY A 27 -15.53 15.23 13.14
CA GLY A 27 -15.80 16.61 12.76
C GLY A 27 -14.60 17.29 12.11
N ILE A 28 -13.41 17.13 12.68
CA ILE A 28 -12.16 17.65 12.11
C ILE A 28 -11.90 17.01 10.74
N ALA A 29 -12.02 15.68 10.61
CA ALA A 29 -11.82 14.99 9.35
C ALA A 29 -12.82 15.41 8.26
N VAL A 30 -14.10 15.58 8.61
CA VAL A 30 -15.15 16.05 7.69
C VAL A 30 -14.92 17.50 7.30
N THR A 31 -14.58 18.35 8.26
CA THR A 31 -14.28 19.78 8.01
C THR A 31 -13.04 19.90 7.14
N PHE A 32 -11.99 19.11 7.38
CA PHE A 32 -10.79 19.07 6.55
C PHE A 32 -11.09 18.57 5.14
N ARG A 33 -11.95 17.56 5.00
CA ARG A 33 -12.41 17.06 3.69
C ARG A 33 -13.29 18.08 2.95
N PHE A 34 -14.09 18.86 3.68
CA PHE A 34 -14.96 19.89 3.11
C PHE A 34 -14.20 21.17 2.75
N LEU A 35 -13.26 21.59 3.60
CA LEU A 35 -12.29 22.65 3.34
C LEU A 35 -11.40 22.27 2.15
N GLY A 36 -10.91 21.03 2.09
CA GLY A 36 -10.20 20.51 0.93
C GLY A 36 -11.01 20.64 -0.36
N ARG A 37 -12.30 20.27 -0.36
CA ARG A 37 -13.18 20.46 -1.52
C ARG A 37 -13.46 21.93 -1.86
N ARG A 38 -13.44 22.84 -0.87
CA ARG A 38 -13.70 24.28 -1.06
C ARG A 38 -12.46 25.06 -1.52
N LEU A 39 -11.27 24.66 -1.07
CA LEU A 39 -9.97 25.21 -1.48
C LEU A 39 -9.55 24.70 -2.87
N LYS A 40 -10.01 23.50 -3.26
CA LYS A 40 -9.84 22.86 -4.58
C LYS A 40 -10.57 23.56 -5.75
N ARG A 41 -10.78 24.88 -5.66
CA ARG A 41 -11.33 25.70 -6.76
C ARG A 41 -10.26 26.47 -7.54
N ASN A 42 -9.03 26.61 -7.02
CA ASN A 42 -7.98 27.41 -7.68
C ASN A 42 -6.57 26.79 -7.73
N ASP A 43 -6.33 25.57 -7.25
CA ASP A 43 -4.98 24.94 -7.25
C ASP A 43 -5.01 23.49 -7.77
N ILE A 44 -5.35 23.35 -9.06
CA ILE A 44 -5.45 22.04 -9.74
C ILE A 44 -4.06 21.38 -9.86
N CYS A 45 -2.98 22.17 -9.91
CA CYS A 45 -1.63 21.66 -10.18
C CYS A 45 -1.02 20.90 -8.99
N VAL A 46 -1.11 21.43 -7.77
CA VAL A 46 -0.41 20.87 -6.58
C VAL A 46 -1.00 19.54 -6.13
N GLU A 47 -2.32 19.39 -6.19
CA GLU A 47 -2.98 18.15 -5.79
C GLU A 47 -2.68 17.00 -6.76
N ASP A 48 -2.59 17.28 -8.06
CA ASP A 48 -2.24 16.27 -9.07
C ASP A 48 -0.80 15.77 -8.90
N TRP A 49 0.14 16.67 -8.60
CA TRP A 49 1.53 16.31 -8.28
C TRP A 49 1.63 15.47 -6.99
N LEU A 50 0.89 15.83 -5.94
CA LEU A 50 0.85 15.06 -4.69
C LEU A 50 0.34 13.64 -4.91
N ILE A 51 -0.66 13.45 -5.78
CA ILE A 51 -1.18 12.11 -6.08
C ILE A 51 -0.15 11.28 -6.86
N LEU A 52 0.55 11.87 -7.84
CA LEU A 52 1.64 11.19 -8.55
C LEU A 52 2.77 10.77 -7.61
N ILE A 53 3.18 11.66 -6.71
CA ILE A 53 4.19 11.36 -5.68
C ILE A 53 3.70 10.21 -4.78
N SER A 54 2.44 10.23 -4.35
CA SER A 54 1.86 9.16 -3.54
C SER A 54 1.85 7.81 -4.27
N LEU A 55 1.51 7.80 -5.57
CA LEU A 55 1.52 6.59 -6.38
C LEU A 55 2.93 6.00 -6.54
N ILE A 56 3.93 6.86 -6.80
CA ILE A 56 5.34 6.45 -6.90
C ILE A 56 5.82 5.92 -5.54
N ALA A 57 5.54 6.65 -4.46
CA ALA A 57 5.91 6.24 -3.11
C ALA A 57 5.31 4.87 -2.77
N TYR A 58 4.04 4.63 -3.11
CA TYR A 58 3.38 3.34 -2.91
C TYR A 58 4.10 2.19 -3.63
N ILE A 59 4.43 2.36 -4.91
CA ILE A 59 5.14 1.34 -5.71
C ILE A 59 6.53 1.06 -5.12
N VAL A 60 7.26 2.11 -4.73
CA VAL A 60 8.58 1.99 -4.11
C VAL A 60 8.47 1.27 -2.77
N THR A 61 7.55 1.66 -1.89
CA THR A 61 7.35 1.03 -0.59
C THR A 61 7.05 -0.46 -0.73
N LEU A 62 6.14 -0.86 -1.62
CA LEU A 62 5.85 -2.28 -1.86
C LEU A 62 7.07 -3.05 -2.34
N SER A 63 7.86 -2.46 -3.25
CA SER A 63 9.07 -3.08 -3.79
C SER A 63 10.14 -3.22 -2.70
N THR A 64 10.34 -2.19 -1.88
CA THR A 64 11.30 -2.19 -0.77
C THR A 64 10.92 -3.21 0.31
N ILE A 65 9.63 -3.38 0.64
CA ILE A 65 9.16 -4.41 1.58
C ILE A 65 9.56 -5.80 1.07
N LYS A 66 9.27 -6.08 -0.20
CA LYS A 66 9.61 -7.37 -0.83
C LYS A 66 11.12 -7.60 -0.83
N LEU A 67 11.92 -6.59 -1.22
CA LEU A 67 13.38 -6.67 -1.16
C LEU A 67 13.91 -6.90 0.26
N SER A 68 13.31 -6.29 1.28
CA SER A 68 13.69 -6.51 2.69
C SER A 68 13.49 -7.97 3.11
N ILE A 69 12.36 -8.58 2.72
CA ILE A 69 12.09 -10.00 2.96
C ILE A 69 13.12 -10.88 2.24
N LEU A 70 13.44 -10.57 0.99
CA LEU A 70 14.44 -11.32 0.21
C LEU A 70 15.85 -11.20 0.81
N LEU A 71 16.25 -10.01 1.27
CA LEU A 71 17.53 -9.78 1.95
C LEU A 71 17.59 -10.54 3.29
N PHE A 72 16.48 -10.59 4.01
CA PHE A 72 16.37 -11.40 5.22
C PHE A 72 16.58 -12.89 4.92
N TYR A 73 15.94 -13.42 3.87
CA TYR A 73 16.16 -14.79 3.42
C TYR A 73 17.59 -15.05 2.95
N TRP A 74 18.21 -14.08 2.27
CA TRP A 74 19.59 -14.19 1.82
C TRP A 74 20.58 -14.28 2.99
N ARG A 75 20.35 -13.49 4.05
CA ARG A 75 21.18 -13.51 5.26
C ARG A 75 21.11 -14.85 5.98
N ILE A 76 19.94 -15.49 6.04
CA ILE A 76 19.81 -16.78 6.71
C ILE A 76 20.32 -17.96 5.87
N PHE A 77 19.97 -18.04 4.59
CA PHE A 77 20.38 -19.16 3.74
C PHE A 77 21.78 -18.96 3.14
N SER A 78 22.68 -18.31 3.88
CA SER A 78 24.01 -17.95 3.41
C SER A 78 24.84 -19.16 2.95
N ALA A 79 24.49 -20.37 3.42
CA ALA A 79 25.19 -21.62 3.15
C ALA A 79 24.87 -22.30 1.80
N ARG A 80 23.74 -22.00 1.13
CA ARG A 80 23.33 -22.73 -0.10
C ARG A 80 23.26 -21.81 -1.31
N PHE A 81 24.15 -22.03 -2.29
CA PHE A 81 24.24 -21.23 -3.52
C PHE A 81 22.95 -21.27 -4.36
N SER A 82 22.28 -22.42 -4.47
CA SER A 82 21.04 -22.55 -5.25
C SER A 82 19.91 -21.63 -4.77
N ILE A 83 19.78 -21.43 -3.45
CA ILE A 83 18.78 -20.52 -2.88
C ILE A 83 19.16 -19.06 -3.16
N LYS A 84 20.45 -18.72 -3.13
CA LYS A 84 20.92 -17.36 -3.45
C LYS A 84 20.59 -16.94 -4.88
N VAL A 85 20.78 -17.85 -5.85
CA VAL A 85 20.43 -17.60 -7.26
C VAL A 85 18.93 -17.35 -7.40
N LEU A 86 18.11 -18.19 -6.76
CA LEU A 86 16.65 -18.02 -6.76
C LEU A 86 16.21 -16.69 -6.12
N LEU A 87 16.79 -16.31 -4.98
CA LEU A 87 16.50 -15.04 -4.31
C LEU A 87 16.91 -13.85 -5.18
N TRP A 88 18.08 -13.88 -5.82
CA TRP A 88 18.50 -12.84 -6.77
C TRP A 88 17.58 -12.74 -7.98
N PHE A 89 17.13 -13.87 -8.51
CA PHE A 89 16.16 -13.90 -9.59
C PHE A 89 14.84 -13.24 -9.18
N LEU A 90 14.28 -13.59 -8.01
CA LEU A 90 13.07 -12.97 -7.48
C LEU A 90 13.23 -11.46 -7.23
N ALA A 91 14.39 -11.02 -6.75
CA ALA A 91 14.70 -9.60 -6.58
C ALA A 91 14.74 -8.85 -7.91
N GLY A 92 15.37 -9.45 -8.93
CA GLY A 92 15.42 -8.90 -10.28
C GLY A 92 14.03 -8.78 -10.91
N VAL A 93 13.20 -9.83 -10.82
CA VAL A 93 11.82 -9.81 -11.31
C VAL A 93 11.00 -8.72 -10.61
N ASN A 94 11.14 -8.58 -9.29
CA ASN A 94 10.48 -7.53 -8.53
C ASN A 94 10.84 -6.12 -9.04
N LEU A 95 12.13 -5.86 -9.19
CA LEU A 95 12.63 -4.56 -9.64
C LEU A 95 12.20 -4.26 -11.08
N MET A 96 12.28 -5.26 -11.98
CA MET A 96 11.79 -5.12 -13.35
C MET A 96 10.30 -4.79 -13.38
N TRP A 97 9.48 -5.48 -12.58
CA TRP A 97 8.05 -5.19 -12.49
C TRP A 97 7.79 -3.76 -12.00
N ALA A 98 8.48 -3.33 -10.94
CA ALA A 98 8.37 -1.96 -10.42
C ALA A 98 8.72 -0.91 -11.49
N LEU A 99 9.78 -1.13 -12.28
CA LEU A 99 10.18 -0.23 -13.37
C LEU A 99 9.14 -0.15 -14.49
N ILE A 100 8.52 -1.28 -14.85
CA ILE A 100 7.45 -1.32 -15.86
C ILE A 100 6.26 -0.50 -15.38
N VAL A 101 5.80 -0.73 -14.15
CA VAL A 101 4.64 -0.05 -13.57
C VAL A 101 4.91 1.46 -13.43
N LEU A 102 6.12 1.85 -13.00
CA LEU A 102 6.52 3.25 -12.93
C LEU A 102 6.54 3.91 -14.31
N SER A 103 7.09 3.23 -15.32
CA SER A 103 7.11 3.75 -16.69
C SER A 103 5.68 3.97 -17.20
N ILE A 104 4.78 3.01 -16.99
CA ILE A 104 3.38 3.16 -17.39
C ILE A 104 2.73 4.31 -16.61
N ALA A 105 2.95 4.42 -15.30
CA ALA A 105 2.37 5.49 -14.48
C ALA A 105 2.81 6.89 -14.95
N ILE A 106 4.02 7.03 -15.48
CA ILE A 106 4.55 8.29 -16.03
C ILE A 106 4.03 8.55 -17.46
N PHE A 107 3.99 7.52 -18.30
CA PHE A 107 3.67 7.64 -19.74
C PHE A 107 2.19 7.38 -20.11
N GLN A 108 1.32 7.04 -19.15
CA GLN A 108 -0.09 6.71 -19.40
C GLN A 108 -0.95 7.86 -19.95
N CYS A 109 -0.57 9.11 -19.70
CA CYS A 109 -1.23 10.31 -20.20
C CYS A 109 -0.21 11.41 -20.44
N PHE A 110 -0.28 12.05 -21.61
CA PHE A 110 0.54 13.21 -21.93
C PHE A 110 -0.37 14.43 -22.15
N PRO A 111 -0.28 15.50 -21.34
CA PRO A 111 0.50 15.64 -20.10
C PRO A 111 -0.21 15.01 -18.88
N ALA A 112 0.55 14.53 -17.90
CA ALA A 112 0.06 13.72 -16.76
C ALA A 112 -1.05 14.40 -15.91
N GLN A 113 -1.08 15.73 -15.91
CA GLN A 113 -2.07 16.59 -15.25
C GLN A 113 -3.52 16.32 -15.75
N TYR A 114 -3.69 15.89 -17.00
CA TYR A 114 -5.02 15.61 -17.56
C TYR A 114 -5.58 14.22 -17.21
N PHE A 115 -4.78 13.36 -16.57
CA PHE A 115 -5.22 12.03 -16.13
C PHE A 115 -6.46 12.08 -15.22
N TRP A 116 -6.56 13.12 -14.37
CA TRP A 116 -7.66 13.31 -13.43
C TRP A 116 -8.82 14.12 -14.02
N MET A 117 -8.56 14.93 -15.06
CA MET A 117 -9.58 15.78 -15.69
C MET A 117 -10.67 15.01 -16.43
N ARG A 118 -10.42 13.76 -16.85
CA ARG A 118 -11.48 12.87 -17.37
C ARG A 118 -12.52 12.46 -16.34
N TYR A 119 -12.24 12.65 -15.05
CA TYR A 119 -13.20 12.42 -13.96
C TYR A 119 -13.89 13.71 -13.52
N ALA A 120 -13.55 14.85 -14.14
CA ALA A 120 -14.21 16.10 -13.88
C ALA A 120 -15.64 16.09 -14.49
N PRO A 121 -16.60 16.85 -13.91
CA PRO A 121 -17.96 16.93 -14.42
C PRO A 121 -18.07 17.48 -15.85
N VAL A 122 -17.07 18.26 -16.28
CA VAL A 122 -16.94 18.80 -17.63
C VAL A 122 -15.60 18.31 -18.19
N PRO A 123 -15.59 17.30 -19.06
CA PRO A 123 -14.34 16.83 -19.66
C PRO A 123 -13.77 17.90 -20.60
N PRO A 124 -12.45 18.17 -20.58
CA PRO A 124 -11.82 19.04 -21.55
C PRO A 124 -11.98 18.48 -22.98
N SER A 125 -11.84 19.35 -23.99
CA SER A 125 -11.93 18.96 -25.40
C SER A 125 -10.94 17.84 -25.74
N PRO A 126 -11.35 16.82 -26.52
CA PRO A 126 -10.52 15.63 -26.81
C PRO A 126 -9.24 15.94 -27.60
N ASP A 127 -9.08 17.16 -28.11
CA ASP A 127 -7.94 17.57 -28.94
C ASP A 127 -6.72 18.04 -28.12
N GLU A 128 -6.85 18.26 -26.80
CA GLU A 128 -5.77 18.80 -25.95
C GLU A 128 -5.00 17.74 -25.14
N PHE A 129 -5.50 16.50 -25.04
CA PHE A 129 -4.86 15.46 -24.24
C PHE A 129 -5.05 14.06 -24.85
N THR A 130 -4.01 13.23 -24.75
CA THR A 130 -4.10 11.82 -25.13
C THR A 130 -3.82 10.95 -23.91
N CYS A 131 -4.84 10.19 -23.49
CA CYS A 131 -4.74 9.18 -22.44
C CYS A 131 -5.04 7.83 -23.07
N THR A 132 -4.01 7.02 -23.27
CA THR A 132 -4.12 5.72 -23.95
C THR A 132 -4.57 4.60 -23.02
N ILE A 133 -4.48 4.78 -21.69
CA ILE A 133 -4.69 3.71 -20.71
C ILE A 133 -5.82 4.06 -19.72
N ASP A 134 -6.79 3.15 -19.59
CA ASP A 134 -7.81 3.20 -18.53
C ASP A 134 -7.20 2.71 -17.21
N PRO A 135 -7.24 3.53 -16.14
CA PRO A 135 -6.60 3.21 -14.88
C PRO A 135 -7.35 2.13 -14.13
N ARG A 136 -8.65 1.92 -14.38
CA ARG A 136 -9.38 0.81 -13.77
C ARG A 136 -8.77 -0.51 -14.23
N ILE A 137 -8.43 -0.58 -15.52
CA ILE A 137 -7.78 -1.75 -16.13
C ILE A 137 -6.34 -1.84 -15.64
N PHE A 138 -5.59 -0.73 -15.62
CA PHE A 138 -4.23 -0.68 -15.11
C PHE A 138 -4.11 -1.13 -13.65
N PHE A 139 -4.94 -0.61 -12.74
CA PHE A 139 -4.93 -0.99 -11.33
C PHE A 139 -5.26 -2.46 -11.15
N LYS A 140 -6.30 -2.98 -11.83
CA LYS A 140 -6.61 -4.42 -11.80
C LYS A 140 -5.45 -5.26 -12.32
N ALA A 141 -4.85 -4.85 -13.44
CA ALA A 141 -3.72 -5.53 -14.05
C ALA A 141 -2.45 -5.46 -13.20
N ASN A 142 -2.30 -4.45 -12.33
CA ASN A 142 -1.16 -4.33 -11.42
C ASN A 142 -1.37 -5.09 -10.08
N SER A 143 -2.59 -5.09 -9.55
CA SER A 143 -2.92 -5.74 -8.28
C SER A 143 -2.77 -7.25 -8.34
N ILE A 144 -3.24 -7.89 -9.42
CA ILE A 144 -3.21 -9.36 -9.54
C ILE A 144 -1.76 -9.89 -9.53
N PRO A 145 -0.84 -9.42 -10.40
CA PRO A 145 0.55 -9.88 -10.39
C PRO A 145 1.28 -9.53 -9.10
N SER A 146 0.95 -8.39 -8.47
CA SER A 146 1.56 -8.00 -7.19
C SER A 146 1.25 -9.02 -6.10
N ILE A 147 -0.02 -9.41 -5.95
CA ILE A 147 -0.47 -10.42 -4.97
C ILE A 147 0.16 -11.78 -5.28
N VAL A 148 0.15 -12.17 -6.56
CA VAL A 148 0.75 -13.42 -7.00
C VAL A 148 2.25 -13.44 -6.68
N ALA A 149 2.98 -12.35 -6.96
CA ALA A 149 4.39 -12.23 -6.63
C ALA A 149 4.64 -12.32 -5.12
N ASP A 150 3.77 -11.77 -4.28
CA ASP A 150 3.86 -11.89 -2.82
C ASP A 150 3.68 -13.33 -2.36
N ALA A 151 2.69 -14.04 -2.91
CA ALA A 151 2.51 -15.45 -2.65
C ALA A 151 3.74 -16.27 -3.08
N PHE A 152 4.29 -16.01 -4.28
CA PHE A 152 5.48 -16.71 -4.76
C PHE A 152 6.70 -16.45 -3.88
N ILE A 153 6.97 -15.20 -3.49
CA ILE A 153 8.11 -14.84 -2.63
C ILE A 153 8.06 -15.58 -1.29
N VAL A 154 6.86 -15.84 -0.76
CA VAL A 154 6.69 -16.59 0.49
C VAL A 154 6.73 -18.10 0.27
N ILE A 155 6.05 -18.62 -0.75
CA ILE A 155 5.88 -20.07 -0.98
C ILE A 155 7.16 -20.70 -1.53
N LEU A 156 7.87 -20.07 -2.47
CA LEU A 156 9.06 -20.66 -3.11
C LEU A 156 10.16 -21.08 -2.13
N PRO A 157 10.54 -20.26 -1.14
CA PRO A 157 11.56 -20.65 -0.17
C PRO A 157 11.02 -21.59 0.93
N MET A 158 9.71 -21.65 1.20
CA MET A 158 9.12 -22.40 2.32
C MET A 158 9.44 -23.91 2.35
N PRO A 159 9.39 -24.66 1.22
CA PRO A 159 9.82 -26.05 1.20
C PRO A 159 11.29 -26.23 1.57
N TYR A 160 12.17 -25.37 1.08
CA TYR A 160 13.59 -25.36 1.45
C TYR A 160 13.78 -25.00 2.93
N VAL A 161 12.98 -24.06 3.43
CA VAL A 161 12.94 -23.65 4.83
C VAL A 161 12.52 -24.79 5.76
N TRP A 162 11.52 -25.60 5.40
CA TRP A 162 11.05 -26.71 6.25
C TRP A 162 12.07 -27.84 6.37
N THR A 163 12.92 -28.03 5.37
CA THR A 163 14.03 -29.00 5.45
C THR A 163 15.20 -28.53 6.33
N LEU A 164 15.23 -27.24 6.71
CA LEU A 164 16.32 -26.63 7.45
C LEU A 164 15.75 -25.99 8.72
N GLN A 165 15.76 -26.73 9.85
CA GLN A 165 15.18 -26.35 11.15
C GLN A 165 15.38 -24.86 11.51
N MET A 166 14.42 -24.01 11.16
CA MET A 166 14.53 -22.56 11.39
C MET A 166 14.25 -22.19 12.86
N PRO A 167 14.92 -21.14 13.37
CA PRO A 167 14.63 -20.58 14.68
C PRO A 167 13.26 -19.88 14.75
N ARG A 168 12.61 -19.95 15.91
CA ARG A 168 11.21 -19.52 16.14
C ARG A 168 10.89 -18.07 15.77
N SER A 169 11.86 -17.16 15.81
CA SER A 169 11.69 -15.74 15.46
C SER A 169 11.23 -15.52 14.01
N GLN A 170 11.64 -16.40 13.10
CA GLN A 170 11.31 -16.26 11.67
C GLN A 170 9.94 -16.80 11.33
N ARG A 171 9.53 -17.86 12.02
CA ARG A 171 8.17 -18.40 11.94
C ARG A 171 7.15 -17.32 12.35
N ILE A 172 7.47 -16.52 13.36
CA ILE A 172 6.63 -15.41 13.82
C ILE A 172 6.55 -14.30 12.77
N ALA A 173 7.66 -13.93 12.11
CA ALA A 173 7.65 -12.91 11.05
C ALA A 173 6.78 -13.33 9.85
N VAL A 174 6.86 -14.59 9.40
CA VAL A 174 6.04 -15.10 8.30
C VAL A 174 4.55 -15.09 8.66
N ILE A 175 4.20 -15.50 9.87
CA ILE A 175 2.82 -15.44 10.38
C ILE A 175 2.34 -13.99 10.45
N GLY A 176 3.19 -13.05 10.90
CA GLY A 176 2.88 -11.63 10.96
C GLY A 176 2.62 -11.00 9.60
N ILE A 177 3.41 -11.36 8.57
CA ILE A 177 3.22 -10.87 7.20
C ILE A 177 1.90 -11.41 6.62
N PHE A 178 1.58 -12.68 6.84
CA PHE A 178 0.30 -13.26 6.40
C PHE A 178 -0.90 -12.63 7.11
N ALA A 179 -0.76 -12.31 8.41
CA ALA A 179 -1.79 -11.62 9.17
C ALA A 179 -2.01 -10.17 8.72
N LEU A 180 -0.92 -9.45 8.38
CA LEU A 180 -0.98 -8.08 7.86
C LEU A 180 -1.50 -8.01 6.42
N GLY A 181 -1.23 -9.01 5.58
CA GLY A 181 -1.75 -9.08 4.22
C GLY A 181 -3.22 -9.52 4.12
N ALA A 182 -3.80 -10.06 5.19
CA ALA A 182 -5.20 -10.48 5.25
C ALA A 182 -6.14 -9.42 5.85
N LEU A 183 -5.60 -8.30 6.35
CA LEU A 183 -6.35 -7.17 6.92
C LEU A 183 -6.47 -6.04 5.90
#